data_AF-A0A7J7YVS3-F1
#
_entry.id   AF-A0A7J7YVS3-F1
#
_cell.length_a   1.000
_cell.length_b   1.000
_cell.length_c   1.000
_cell.angle_alpha   90.00
_cell.angle_beta   90.00
_cell.angle_gamma   90.00
#
_symmetry.space_group_name_H-M   'P 1'
#
loop_
_entity.id
_entity.type
_entity.pdbx_description
1 polymer ?
#
loop_
_entity_poly.entity_id
_entity_poly.type
_entity_poly.pdbx_seq_one_letter_code
_entity_poly.pdbx_strand_id
1 'polypeptide(L)'
;MALPVSCLLVAMLFSASCKATTFSDQTCTEKEANKTYNCENLGLREIPDTLPNTTEFLEFSFNFLPAIQNTTFCRLTNLIFLDLTSPCGQGQETHAPDGKSGVER
;
A
#
# COMPACT_ATOMS: atom_id res chain seq x y z
N MET A 1 -12.75 37.56 40.70
CA MET A 1 -12.64 36.10 40.50
C MET A 1 -11.63 35.87 39.37
N ALA A 2 -10.34 36.02 39.65
CA ALA A 2 -9.30 35.87 38.62
C ALA A 2 -9.15 34.38 38.32
N LEU A 3 -9.38 33.96 37.06
CA LEU A 3 -9.02 32.60 36.65
C LEU A 3 -7.50 32.45 36.89
N PRO A 4 -7.05 31.45 37.65
CA PRO A 4 -5.64 31.27 37.94
C PRO A 4 -4.91 31.01 36.61
N VAL A 5 -3.83 31.73 36.36
CA VAL A 5 -2.95 31.57 35.18
C VAL A 5 -2.53 30.11 34.98
N SER A 6 -2.50 29.33 36.07
CA SER A 6 -2.34 27.88 36.10
C SER A 6 -3.32 27.13 35.19
N CYS A 7 -4.58 27.53 35.12
CA CYS A 7 -5.61 26.90 34.26
C CYS A 7 -5.33 27.10 32.77
N LEU A 8 -4.71 28.22 32.38
CA LEU A 8 -4.38 28.50 30.98
C LEU A 8 -3.18 27.68 30.50
N LEU A 9 -2.25 27.33 31.40
CA LEU A 9 -1.05 26.57 31.05
C LEU A 9 -1.33 25.09 30.77
N VAL A 10 -2.32 24.49 31.45
CA VAL A 10 -2.68 23.07 31.25
C VAL A 10 -3.39 22.85 29.91
N ALA A 11 -4.13 23.84 29.41
CA ALA A 11 -4.81 23.76 28.11
C ALA A 11 -3.84 23.74 26.91
N MET A 12 -2.61 24.22 27.09
CA MET A 12 -1.58 24.27 26.02
C MET A 12 -0.79 22.96 25.89
N LEU A 13 -0.95 21.99 26.80
CA LEU A 13 -0.26 20.70 26.74
C LEU A 13 -1.04 19.59 26.01
N PHE A 14 -2.29 19.87 25.62
CA PHE A 14 -3.18 18.92 24.91
C PHE A 14 -3.41 19.27 23.44
N SER A 15 -2.58 20.13 22.87
CA SER A 15 -2.68 20.50 21.45
C SER A 15 -1.92 19.51 20.57
N ALA A 16 -2.72 18.64 19.93
CA ALA A 16 -2.48 18.01 18.64
C ALA A 16 -1.23 17.13 18.52
N SER A 17 -1.41 15.85 18.85
CA SER A 17 -0.78 14.80 18.05
C SER A 17 -1.83 13.77 17.64
N CYS A 18 -2.79 14.23 16.82
CA CYS A 18 -3.17 13.41 15.69
C CYS A 18 -1.94 13.36 14.80
N LYS A 19 -1.01 12.44 15.11
CA LYS A 19 -0.10 11.96 14.10
C LYS A 19 -1.05 11.28 13.11
N ALA A 20 -1.47 12.01 12.09
CA ALA A 20 -1.89 11.37 10.87
C ALA A 20 -0.79 10.36 10.62
N THR A 21 -1.14 9.07 10.72
CA THR A 21 -0.27 8.03 10.21
C THR A 21 -0.11 8.42 8.76
N THR A 22 0.95 9.16 8.45
CA THR A 22 1.41 9.37 7.09
C THR A 22 1.47 7.96 6.58
N PHE A 23 0.56 7.63 5.68
CA PHE A 23 0.53 6.37 4.96
C PHE A 23 1.95 6.24 4.44
N SER A 24 2.77 5.44 5.14
CA SER A 24 4.22 5.52 5.07
C SER A 24 4.58 5.40 3.61
N ASP A 25 5.16 6.44 2.99
CA ASP A 25 5.49 6.57 1.57
C ASP A 25 5.57 5.20 0.89
N GLN A 26 4.44 4.69 0.40
CA GLN A 26 4.34 3.34 -0.16
C GLN A 26 4.91 3.40 -1.57
N THR A 27 6.23 3.57 -1.62
CA THR A 27 7.02 3.77 -2.82
C THR A 27 7.86 2.53 -3.04
N CYS A 28 8.07 2.18 -4.30
CA CYS A 28 8.97 1.09 -4.64
C CYS A 28 10.38 1.42 -4.17
N THR A 29 11.08 0.41 -3.65
CA THR A 29 12.49 0.52 -3.26
C THR A 29 13.38 0.20 -4.44
N GLU A 30 14.36 1.04 -4.70
CA GLU A 30 15.38 0.80 -5.71
C GLU A 30 16.45 -0.16 -5.16
N LYS A 31 16.62 -1.31 -5.82
CA LYS A 31 17.65 -2.31 -5.50
C LYS A 31 18.91 -2.12 -6.33
N GLU A 32 18.76 -1.66 -7.57
CA GLU A 32 19.86 -1.30 -8.48
C GLU A 32 19.46 -0.04 -9.23
N ALA A 33 20.36 0.96 -9.23
CA ALA A 33 20.10 2.28 -9.76
C ALA A 33 19.52 2.24 -11.18
N ASN A 34 18.34 2.81 -11.35
CA ASN A 34 17.60 2.92 -12.62
C ASN A 34 17.29 1.58 -13.32
N LYS A 35 17.36 0.44 -12.62
CA LYS A 35 17.29 -0.88 -13.25
C LYS A 35 16.41 -1.89 -12.50
N THR A 36 16.58 -2.02 -11.20
CA THR A 36 15.90 -3.05 -10.40
C THR A 36 15.08 -2.40 -9.29
N TYR A 37 13.78 -2.68 -9.28
CA TYR A 37 12.84 -2.11 -8.32
C TYR A 37 12.00 -3.19 -7.64
N ASN A 38 11.85 -3.05 -6.32
CA ASN A 38 10.94 -3.86 -5.51
C ASN A 38 9.73 -3.02 -5.10
N CYS A 39 8.55 -3.49 -5.49
CA CYS A 39 7.26 -2.90 -5.18
C CYS A 39 6.36 -3.88 -4.40
N GLU A 40 6.92 -4.88 -3.75
CA GLU A 40 6.14 -5.95 -3.14
C GLU A 40 5.31 -5.46 -1.95
N ASN A 41 4.10 -6.03 -1.76
CA ASN A 41 3.25 -5.77 -0.60
C ASN A 41 2.87 -4.30 -0.36
N LEU A 42 2.90 -3.48 -1.42
CA LEU A 42 2.54 -2.05 -1.34
C LEU A 42 1.04 -1.80 -1.62
N GLY A 43 0.25 -2.85 -1.85
CA GLY A 43 -1.19 -2.71 -2.14
C GLY A 43 -1.50 -1.90 -3.40
N LEU A 44 -0.53 -1.82 -4.32
CA LEU A 44 -0.63 -1.05 -5.56
C LEU A 44 -1.70 -1.65 -6.47
N ARG A 45 -2.42 -0.76 -7.16
CA ARG A 45 -3.47 -1.13 -8.12
C ARG A 45 -3.10 -0.85 -9.57
N GLU A 46 -1.95 -0.21 -9.78
CA GLU A 46 -1.37 0.14 -11.06
C GLU A 46 0.15 0.22 -10.92
N ILE A 47 0.85 0.24 -12.06
CA ILE A 47 2.30 0.42 -12.10
C ILE A 47 2.64 1.88 -11.85
N PRO A 48 3.47 2.23 -10.84
CA PRO A 48 3.78 3.63 -10.54
C PRO A 48 4.45 4.35 -11.71
N ASP A 49 3.98 5.56 -12.02
CA ASP A 49 4.59 6.42 -13.05
C ASP A 49 5.99 6.92 -12.69
N THR A 50 6.36 6.83 -11.42
CA THR A 50 7.68 7.20 -10.90
C THR A 50 8.79 6.22 -11.26
N LEU A 51 8.46 4.96 -11.61
CA LEU A 51 9.46 4.00 -12.07
C LEU A 51 10.09 4.50 -13.37
N PRO A 52 11.42 4.48 -13.57
CA PRO A 52 12.02 4.89 -14.82
C PRO A 52 11.67 3.92 -15.96
N ASN A 53 11.65 4.40 -17.20
CA ASN A 53 11.44 3.54 -18.38
C ASN A 53 12.60 2.55 -18.61
N THR A 54 13.75 2.80 -17.99
CA THR A 54 14.93 1.92 -18.03
C THR A 54 14.83 0.73 -17.09
N THR A 55 13.77 0.60 -16.27
CA THR A 55 13.58 -0.56 -15.39
C THR A 55 13.62 -1.87 -16.18
N GLU A 56 14.53 -2.76 -15.79
CA GLU A 56 14.70 -4.09 -16.36
C GLU A 56 14.09 -5.18 -15.47
N PHE A 57 14.15 -5.01 -14.15
CA PHE A 57 13.68 -6.00 -13.18
C PHE A 57 12.66 -5.37 -12.24
N LEU A 58 11.44 -5.88 -12.27
CA LEU A 58 10.33 -5.40 -11.44
C LEU A 58 9.74 -6.53 -10.60
N GLU A 59 9.93 -6.47 -9.30
CA GLU A 59 9.26 -7.34 -8.32
C GLU A 59 7.97 -6.65 -7.89
N PHE A 60 6.82 -7.10 -8.39
CA PHE A 60 5.51 -6.49 -8.16
C PHE A 60 4.53 -7.42 -7.43
N SER A 61 5.06 -8.45 -6.77
CA SER A 61 4.31 -9.47 -6.06
C SER A 61 3.46 -8.91 -4.92
N PHE A 62 2.37 -9.59 -4.62
CA PHE A 62 1.45 -9.25 -3.53
C PHE A 62 0.80 -7.86 -3.66
N ASN A 63 0.68 -7.36 -4.90
CA ASN A 63 -0.17 -6.23 -5.27
C ASN A 63 -1.47 -6.69 -5.92
N PHE A 64 -2.39 -5.76 -6.19
CA PHE A 64 -3.69 -6.07 -6.79
C PHE A 64 -3.90 -5.29 -8.09
N LEU A 65 -3.46 -5.84 -9.22
CA LEU A 65 -3.80 -5.30 -10.55
C LEU A 65 -5.17 -5.84 -10.99
N PRO A 66 -6.25 -5.04 -10.97
CA PRO A 66 -7.60 -5.53 -11.29
C PRO A 66 -7.75 -5.97 -12.75
N ALA A 67 -6.94 -5.40 -13.64
CA ALA A 67 -6.87 -5.77 -15.05
C ALA A 67 -5.45 -5.54 -15.58
N ILE A 68 -4.97 -6.46 -16.39
CA ILE A 68 -3.73 -6.33 -17.15
C ILE A 68 -4.11 -6.16 -18.63
N GLN A 69 -3.73 -5.02 -19.20
CA GLN A 69 -3.98 -4.66 -20.59
C GLN A 69 -2.65 -4.44 -21.33
N ASN A 70 -2.69 -4.31 -22.66
CA ASN A 70 -1.50 -4.03 -23.46
C ASN A 70 -0.79 -2.70 -23.10
N THR A 71 -1.49 -1.79 -22.43
CA THR A 71 -0.97 -0.51 -21.94
C THR A 71 -0.38 -0.57 -20.53
N THR A 72 -0.62 -1.63 -19.75
CA THR A 72 -0.23 -1.68 -18.33
C THR A 72 1.27 -1.52 -18.10
N PHE A 73 2.09 -2.07 -19.01
CA PHE A 73 3.56 -2.03 -18.90
C PHE A 73 4.23 -1.28 -20.05
N CYS A 74 3.47 -0.61 -20.93
CA CYS A 74 4.01 -0.07 -22.18
C CYS A 74 5.07 1.04 -21.99
N ARG A 75 5.11 1.66 -20.80
CA ARG A 75 6.09 2.68 -20.42
C ARG A 75 7.45 2.08 -20.02
N LEU A 76 7.46 0.84 -19.53
CA LEU A 76 8.67 0.14 -19.07
C LEU A 76 9.26 -0.65 -20.25
N THR A 77 9.82 0.08 -21.22
CA THR A 77 10.26 -0.49 -22.51
C THR A 77 11.43 -1.46 -22.39
N ASN A 78 12.18 -1.40 -21.29
CA ASN A 78 13.36 -2.24 -21.06
C ASN A 78 13.08 -3.42 -20.14
N LEU A 79 11.82 -3.71 -19.79
CA LEU A 79 11.48 -4.77 -18.85
C LEU A 79 11.97 -6.15 -19.34
N ILE A 80 12.82 -6.80 -18.57
CA ILE A 80 13.37 -8.14 -18.81
C ILE A 80 12.72 -9.16 -17.87
N PHE A 81 12.46 -8.76 -16.62
CA PHE A 81 11.87 -9.60 -15.59
C PHE A 81 10.71 -8.90 -14.89
N LEU A 82 9.62 -9.64 -14.68
CA LEU A 82 8.41 -9.19 -14.03
C LEU A 82 7.86 -10.29 -13.12
N ASP A 83 7.76 -9.99 -11.83
CA ASP A 83 7.05 -10.86 -10.89
C ASP A 83 5.68 -10.26 -10.52
N LEU A 84 4.62 -11.00 -10.81
CA LEU A 84 3.22 -10.66 -10.51
C LEU A 84 2.57 -11.66 -9.56
N THR A 85 3.37 -12.35 -8.75
CA THR A 85 2.85 -13.38 -7.84
C THR A 85 1.74 -12.80 -6.98
N SER A 86 0.51 -13.28 -7.19
CA SER A 86 -0.67 -12.87 -6.42
C SER A 86 -0.62 -13.44 -5.01
N PRO A 87 -1.23 -12.80 -4.01
CA PRO A 87 -1.47 -13.42 -2.71
C PRO A 87 -2.54 -14.53 -2.86
N CYS A 88 -2.14 -15.70 -3.33
CA CYS A 88 -3.01 -16.88 -3.30
C CYS A 88 -3.01 -17.43 -1.87
N GLY A 89 -4.15 -17.41 -1.18
CA GLY A 89 -4.31 -18.06 0.13
C GLY A 89 -4.60 -17.15 1.32
N GLN A 90 -4.71 -15.83 1.14
CA GLN A 90 -5.36 -14.96 2.13
C GLN A 90 -6.77 -14.62 1.65
N GLY A 91 -7.63 -15.63 1.62
CA GLY A 91 -9.04 -15.33 1.83
C GLY A 91 -9.09 -14.56 3.14
N GLN A 92 -9.53 -13.30 3.09
CA GLN A 92 -10.14 -12.72 4.28
C GLN A 92 -11.22 -13.73 4.68
N GLU A 93 -10.98 -14.48 5.75
CA GLU A 93 -12.06 -14.90 6.61
C GLU A 93 -12.64 -13.58 7.14
N THR A 94 -13.48 -12.93 6.33
CA THR A 94 -14.48 -12.03 6.87
C THR A 94 -15.21 -12.91 7.86
N HIS A 95 -14.97 -12.69 9.15
CA HIS A 95 -15.80 -13.25 10.21
C HIS A 95 -17.25 -12.99 9.82
N ALA A 96 -17.88 -13.97 9.19
CA ALA A 96 -19.31 -13.98 9.03
C ALA A 96 -19.84 -13.99 10.47
N PRO A 97 -20.75 -13.08 10.84
CA PRO A 97 -21.39 -13.17 12.13
C PRO A 97 -22.05 -14.55 12.23
N ASP A 98 -21.62 -15.28 13.25
CA ASP A 98 -22.05 -16.61 13.62
C ASP A 98 -23.59 -16.73 13.48
N GLY A 99 -24.08 -17.56 12.55
CA GLY A 99 -25.47 -17.41 12.13
C GLY A 99 -26.01 -18.40 11.11
N LYS A 100 -26.17 -19.65 11.55
CA LYS A 100 -27.05 -20.72 10.99
C LYS A 100 -26.54 -21.44 9.73
N SER A 101 -25.87 -22.57 9.96
CA SER A 101 -25.96 -23.71 9.05
C SER A 101 -27.39 -24.27 9.09
N GLY A 102 -28.17 -23.96 8.06
CA GLY A 102 -29.34 -24.74 7.69
C GLY A 102 -28.91 -25.80 6.70
N VAL A 103 -29.05 -27.08 7.06
CA VAL A 103 -28.96 -28.20 6.13
C VAL A 103 -30.04 -28.02 5.07
N GLU A 104 -29.64 -27.85 3.81
CA GLU A 104 -30.53 -28.02 2.67
C GLU A 104 -30.48 -29.50 2.25
N ARG A 105 -31.65 -30.01 1.83
CA ARG A 105 -32.07 -31.42 1.82
C ARG A 105 -31.42 -32.27 0.74
#